data_AF-A0AA86Q026-F1
#
_entry.id   AF-A0AA86Q026-F1
#
_cell.length_a   1.000
_cell.length_b   1.000
_cell.length_c   1.000
_cell.angle_alpha   90.00
_cell.angle_beta   90.00
_cell.angle_gamma   90.00
#
_symmetry.space_group_name_H-M   'P 1'
#
loop_
_entity.id
_entity.type
_entity.pdbx_description
1 polymer ?
#
loop_
_entity_poly.entity_id
_entity_poly.type
_entity_poly.pdbx_seq_one_letter_code
_entity_poly.pdbx_strand_id
1 'polypeptide(L)'
;MSQKQSSQIIQSAFTMLSQMMGSSILAFPFVVNKIGWVLTAIILFHSVASMLFCMHYYIEAAYYTRALSYKDLTSKLLGKKIAVLLDVSLILSNYGFMVAYVIVSSRGVITFVLNRFHYTMNSYAVKVVIAFGIMFPLTLLKSLKQLAKISTVAGMIIFVFVFTVVAYFFIGLKKQVLCTIEDANGPHDITYGLPAFPRTSGIMGFLYFVMYLPSIHGNFSCHPVIPRFLKELVAAYPQRKRMLVIALRLAIGAVCICLCLTGFMGAAMFGADIQQNILNGLGLCKFVWIDILSLLYALVVIINFPLVLYPLKTSIVQTLGHQIETPKGYKISILVDLAFVICALLLALFLETIVSIFGLFASIAGFFYYFVMPFYFFIVHKKLQGENSHVDNEQDPEPQQAAIQQAREPIKIGESKTQNGLNLLNDDVDIEIAREDLHGDHLQSVKVEVTKGRKTVGYALMTIYGLICFEGIVMNLQDVIKSFSE
;
A
#
# COMPACT_ATOMS: atom_id res chain seq x y z
N MET A 1 13.06 -20.69 16.08
CA MET A 1 11.92 -20.20 15.26
C MET A 1 11.33 -21.42 14.58
N SER A 2 10.04 -21.71 14.76
CA SER A 2 9.42 -22.91 14.18
C SER A 2 9.18 -22.75 12.67
N GLN A 3 9.08 -23.86 11.92
CA GLN A 3 8.79 -23.84 10.48
C GLN A 3 7.51 -23.05 10.15
N LYS A 4 6.48 -23.17 11.00
CA LYS A 4 5.22 -22.43 10.88
C LYS A 4 5.39 -20.92 11.11
N GLN A 5 6.28 -20.50 12.01
CA GLN A 5 6.60 -19.08 12.19
C GLN A 5 7.31 -18.51 10.96
N SER A 6 8.27 -19.25 10.39
CA SER A 6 8.96 -18.85 9.16
C SER A 6 7.98 -18.66 7.99
N SER A 7 7.02 -19.58 7.82
CA SER A 7 5.97 -19.47 6.80
C SER A 7 5.09 -18.23 6.97
N GLN A 8 4.67 -17.91 8.20
CA GLN A 8 3.89 -16.70 8.50
C GLN A 8 4.68 -15.40 8.23
N ILE A 9 5.98 -15.38 8.53
CA ILE A 9 6.86 -14.23 8.22
C ILE A 9 6.89 -14.00 6.71
N ILE A 10 7.12 -15.05 5.93
CA ILE A 10 7.18 -14.98 4.47
C ILE A 10 5.82 -14.51 3.91
N GLN A 11 4.71 -15.10 4.34
CA GLN A 11 3.38 -14.71 3.88
C GLN A 11 3.06 -13.23 4.19
N SER A 12 3.42 -12.77 5.39
CA SER A 12 3.24 -11.38 5.79
C SER A 12 4.11 -10.45 4.93
N ALA A 13 5.37 -10.81 4.70
CA ALA A 13 6.28 -10.05 3.83
C ALA A 13 5.76 -9.94 2.39
N PHE A 14 5.27 -11.04 1.80
CA PHE A 14 4.68 -11.04 0.46
C PHE A 14 3.41 -10.19 0.39
N THR A 15 2.55 -10.25 1.41
CA THR A 15 1.33 -9.44 1.48
C THR A 15 1.69 -7.94 1.54
N MET A 16 2.65 -7.57 2.40
CA MET A 16 3.13 -6.19 2.54
C MET A 16 3.82 -5.71 1.25
N LEU A 17 4.63 -6.56 0.61
CA LEU A 17 5.25 -6.28 -0.68
C LEU A 17 4.22 -6.02 -1.78
N SER A 18 3.20 -6.89 -1.87
CA SER A 18 2.15 -6.76 -2.89
C SER A 18 1.35 -5.47 -2.70
N GLN A 19 1.14 -5.06 -1.45
CA GLN A 19 0.49 -3.78 -1.12
C GLN A 19 1.37 -2.57 -1.45
N MET A 20 2.67 -2.62 -1.13
CA MET A 20 3.64 -1.55 -1.41
C MET A 20 3.82 -1.32 -2.92
N MET A 21 3.93 -2.40 -3.70
CA MET A 21 4.22 -2.32 -5.14
C MET A 21 3.00 -2.08 -6.01
N GLY A 22 1.83 -2.65 -5.63
CA GLY A 22 0.54 -2.46 -6.28
C GLY A 22 0.63 -2.10 -7.77
N SER A 23 0.24 -0.87 -8.11
CA SER A 23 0.38 -0.25 -9.43
C SER A 23 1.54 0.75 -9.48
N SER A 24 2.23 1.01 -8.36
CA SER A 24 3.28 2.03 -8.26
C SER A 24 4.55 1.64 -9.01
N ILE A 25 4.90 0.35 -9.05
CA ILE A 25 6.05 -0.13 -9.82
C ILE A 25 5.91 0.15 -11.33
N LEU A 26 4.69 0.18 -11.86
CA LEU A 26 4.45 0.43 -13.29
C LEU A 26 4.79 1.87 -13.70
N ALA A 27 4.69 2.80 -12.76
CA ALA A 27 4.93 4.22 -12.94
C ALA A 27 6.35 4.66 -12.57
N PHE A 28 7.05 3.87 -11.77
CA PHE A 28 8.39 4.22 -11.29
C PHE A 28 9.43 4.47 -12.40
N PRO A 29 9.47 3.69 -13.51
CA PRO A 29 10.40 3.96 -14.62
C PRO A 29 10.23 5.35 -15.24
N PHE A 30 8.98 5.83 -15.37
CA PHE A 30 8.69 7.17 -15.86
C PHE A 30 9.28 8.24 -14.93
N VAL A 31 9.14 8.05 -13.61
CA VAL A 31 9.72 8.97 -12.62
C VAL A 31 11.24 9.01 -12.75
N VAL A 32 11.90 7.85 -12.86
CA VAL A 32 13.37 7.76 -13.04
C VAL A 32 13.83 8.53 -14.28
N ASN A 33 13.09 8.41 -15.38
CA ASN A 33 13.40 9.13 -16.61
C ASN A 33 13.21 10.65 -16.49
N LYS A 34 12.17 11.11 -15.78
CA LYS A 34 11.89 12.54 -15.61
C LYS A 34 12.90 13.26 -14.72
N ILE A 35 13.31 12.66 -13.59
CA ILE A 35 14.24 13.31 -12.65
C ILE A 35 15.70 12.87 -12.82
N GLY A 36 15.95 11.84 -13.62
CA GLY A 36 17.27 11.27 -13.82
C GLY A 36 17.66 10.24 -12.75
N TRP A 37 18.56 9.32 -13.11
CA TRP A 37 18.89 8.18 -12.24
C TRP A 37 19.63 8.59 -10.95
N VAL A 38 20.43 9.66 -11.00
CA VAL A 38 21.21 10.13 -9.83
C VAL A 38 20.28 10.62 -8.72
N LEU A 39 19.37 11.53 -9.07
CA LEU A 39 18.39 12.08 -8.12
C LEU A 39 17.42 11.01 -7.63
N THR A 40 17.02 10.09 -8.52
CA THR A 40 16.19 8.94 -8.15
C THR A 40 16.88 8.06 -7.10
N ALA A 41 18.17 7.74 -7.29
CA ALA A 41 18.91 6.91 -6.35
C ALA A 41 19.00 7.56 -4.96
N ILE A 42 19.21 8.88 -4.91
CA ILE A 42 19.21 9.66 -3.66
C ILE A 42 17.85 9.60 -2.96
N ILE A 43 16.75 9.87 -3.69
CA ILE A 43 15.40 9.82 -3.12
C ILE A 43 15.06 8.40 -2.66
N LEU A 44 15.43 7.37 -3.43
CA LEU A 44 15.15 5.99 -3.10
C LEU A 44 15.86 5.56 -1.81
N PHE A 45 17.16 5.88 -1.70
CA PHE A 45 17.93 5.64 -0.48
C PHE A 45 17.31 6.36 0.73
N HIS A 46 16.98 7.64 0.56
CA HIS A 46 16.33 8.45 1.58
C HIS A 46 14.97 7.86 2.01
N SER A 47 14.16 7.43 1.04
CA SER A 47 12.83 6.84 1.28
C SER A 47 12.92 5.52 2.04
N VAL A 48 13.87 4.64 1.68
CA VAL A 48 14.10 3.38 2.40
C VAL A 48 14.59 3.63 3.82
N ALA A 49 15.59 4.50 3.99
CA ALA A 49 16.16 4.82 5.30
C ALA A 49 15.11 5.44 6.23
N SER A 50 14.37 6.43 5.74
CA SER A 50 13.29 7.07 6.48
C SER A 50 12.18 6.07 6.81
N MET A 51 11.72 5.25 5.85
CA MET A 51 10.66 4.27 6.13
C MET A 51 11.07 3.23 7.18
N LEU A 52 12.29 2.71 7.12
CA LEU A 52 12.82 1.76 8.12
C LEU A 52 12.85 2.38 9.53
N PHE A 53 13.28 3.64 9.62
CA PHE A 53 13.25 4.39 10.88
C PHE A 53 11.81 4.59 11.38
N CYS A 54 10.93 5.07 10.51
CA CYS A 54 9.57 5.45 10.86
C CYS A 54 8.72 4.26 11.31
N MET A 55 8.79 3.17 10.53
CA MET A 55 8.04 1.95 10.84
C MET A 55 8.53 1.25 12.09
N HIS A 56 9.82 1.36 12.43
CA HIS A 56 10.33 0.78 13.66
C HIS A 56 9.62 1.37 14.88
N TYR A 57 9.60 2.70 15.01
CA TYR A 57 8.91 3.36 16.13
C TYR A 57 7.40 3.21 16.08
N TYR A 58 6.82 3.14 14.88
CA TYR A 58 5.40 2.89 14.73
C TYR A 58 5.00 1.48 15.21
N ILE A 59 5.76 0.43 14.86
CA ILE A 59 5.52 -0.94 15.35
C ILE A 59 5.65 -0.99 16.87
N GLU A 60 6.68 -0.35 17.44
CA GLU A 60 6.86 -0.25 18.90
C GLU A 60 5.66 0.42 19.57
N ALA A 61 5.20 1.54 19.03
CA ALA A 61 4.03 2.26 19.56
C ALA A 61 2.75 1.42 19.48
N ALA A 62 2.51 0.76 18.34
CA ALA A 62 1.35 -0.12 18.15
C ALA A 62 1.40 -1.34 19.10
N TYR A 63 2.59 -1.89 19.34
CA TYR A 63 2.82 -3.01 20.25
C TYR A 63 2.50 -2.66 21.70
N TYR A 64 3.10 -1.58 22.22
CA TYR A 64 2.94 -1.17 23.63
C TYR A 64 1.53 -0.65 23.96
N THR A 65 0.83 -0.05 23.00
CA THR A 65 -0.53 0.48 23.20
C THR A 65 -1.65 -0.51 22.86
N ARG A 66 -1.29 -1.70 22.34
CA ARG A 66 -2.22 -2.71 21.83
C ARG A 66 -3.28 -2.11 20.90
N ALA A 67 -2.86 -1.19 20.05
CA ALA A 67 -3.77 -0.48 19.17
C ALA A 67 -4.36 -1.42 18.12
N LEU A 68 -5.68 -1.35 17.91
CA LEU A 68 -6.37 -2.18 16.93
C LEU A 68 -6.31 -1.60 15.51
N SER A 69 -6.08 -0.29 15.40
CA SER A 69 -5.98 0.44 14.14
C SER A 69 -5.04 1.63 14.28
N TYR A 70 -4.68 2.23 13.14
CA TYR A 70 -3.88 3.47 13.14
C TYR A 70 -4.59 4.61 13.89
N LYS A 71 -5.91 4.71 13.70
CA LYS A 71 -6.77 5.66 14.41
C LYS A 71 -6.81 5.40 15.91
N ASP A 72 -6.94 4.13 16.32
CA ASP A 72 -6.96 3.77 17.74
C ASP A 72 -5.64 4.16 18.42
N LEU A 73 -4.50 3.85 17.77
CA LEU A 73 -3.18 4.25 18.27
C LEU A 73 -3.10 5.77 18.47
N THR A 74 -3.45 6.52 17.44
CA THR A 74 -3.34 7.98 17.45
C THR A 74 -4.34 8.60 18.42
N SER A 75 -5.53 8.00 18.62
CA SER A 75 -6.50 8.44 19.61
C SER A 75 -5.98 8.25 21.03
N LYS A 76 -5.36 7.09 21.32
CA LYS A 76 -4.74 6.79 22.61
C LYS A 76 -3.57 7.72 22.94
N LEU A 77 -2.82 8.18 21.93
CA LEU A 77 -1.61 8.98 22.15
C LEU A 77 -1.78 10.49 21.99
N LEU A 78 -2.67 10.95 21.12
CA LEU A 78 -2.79 12.36 20.69
C LEU A 78 -4.21 12.91 20.82
N GLY A 79 -5.17 12.07 21.23
CA GLY A 79 -6.57 12.44 21.36
C GLY A 79 -7.36 12.31 20.05
N LYS A 80 -8.70 12.30 20.20
CA LYS A 80 -9.65 11.96 19.13
C LYS A 80 -9.57 12.87 17.91
N LYS A 81 -9.34 14.19 18.09
CA LYS A 81 -9.32 15.16 16.98
C LYS A 81 -8.15 14.89 16.01
N ILE A 82 -6.95 14.70 16.55
CA ILE A 82 -5.75 14.42 15.76
C ILE A 82 -5.86 13.03 15.12
N ALA A 83 -6.42 12.07 15.85
CA ALA A 83 -6.66 10.73 15.31
C ALA A 83 -7.55 10.73 14.07
N VAL A 84 -8.64 11.52 14.06
CA VAL A 84 -9.51 11.65 12.89
C VAL A 84 -8.77 12.27 11.71
N LEU A 85 -8.00 13.35 11.91
CA LEU A 85 -7.23 13.99 10.83
C LEU A 85 -6.25 13.00 10.17
N LEU A 86 -5.58 12.20 10.98
CA LEU A 86 -4.61 11.22 10.52
C LEU A 86 -5.23 10.03 9.81
N ASP A 87 -6.36 9.56 10.32
CA ASP A 87 -7.16 8.52 9.67
C ASP A 87 -7.67 8.98 8.30
N VAL A 88 -8.17 10.23 8.20
CA VAL A 88 -8.57 10.84 6.92
C VAL A 88 -7.39 10.95 5.95
N SER A 89 -6.20 11.34 6.43
CA SER A 89 -5.00 11.38 5.59
C SER A 89 -4.66 10.00 5.05
N LEU A 90 -4.66 8.98 5.91
CA LEU A 90 -4.39 7.61 5.51
C LEU A 90 -5.44 7.06 4.53
N ILE A 91 -6.72 7.37 4.73
CA ILE A 91 -7.80 7.08 3.77
C ILE A 91 -7.53 7.73 2.41
N LEU A 92 -7.15 9.00 2.41
CA LEU A 92 -6.89 9.78 1.20
C LEU A 92 -5.70 9.22 0.40
N SER A 93 -4.62 8.81 1.07
CA SER A 93 -3.49 8.15 0.42
C SER A 93 -3.90 6.82 -0.24
N ASN A 94 -4.64 5.98 0.48
CA ASN A 94 -5.08 4.68 -0.03
C ASN A 94 -6.11 4.81 -1.15
N TYR A 95 -6.92 5.87 -1.14
CA TYR A 95 -7.83 6.20 -2.23
C TYR A 95 -7.10 6.38 -3.57
N GLY A 96 -5.93 7.04 -3.58
CA GLY A 96 -5.11 7.16 -4.79
C GLY A 96 -4.70 5.81 -5.40
N PHE A 97 -4.35 4.81 -4.57
CA PHE A 97 -4.05 3.46 -5.05
C PHE A 97 -5.28 2.78 -5.68
N MET A 98 -6.46 2.95 -5.09
CA MET A 98 -7.69 2.37 -5.63
C MET A 98 -8.06 2.96 -6.99
N VAL A 99 -7.91 4.27 -7.17
CA VAL A 99 -8.10 4.95 -8.46
C VAL A 99 -7.11 4.39 -9.49
N ALA A 100 -5.83 4.29 -9.12
CA ALA A 100 -4.80 3.71 -9.98
C ALA A 100 -5.09 2.25 -10.36
N TYR A 101 -5.68 1.45 -9.47
CA TYR A 101 -6.07 0.07 -9.78
C TYR A 101 -7.17 0.00 -10.84
N VAL A 102 -8.16 0.90 -10.82
CA VAL A 102 -9.19 0.97 -11.87
C VAL A 102 -8.57 1.34 -13.22
N ILE A 103 -7.65 2.31 -13.24
CA ILE A 103 -6.96 2.74 -14.48
C ILE A 103 -6.07 1.61 -15.03
N VAL A 104 -5.22 1.01 -14.21
CA VAL A 104 -4.29 -0.04 -14.63
C VAL A 104 -5.02 -1.29 -15.11
N SER A 105 -6.05 -1.73 -14.38
CA SER A 105 -6.81 -2.92 -14.77
C SER A 105 -7.58 -2.73 -16.08
N SER A 106 -8.25 -1.59 -16.25
CA SER A 106 -8.95 -1.28 -17.50
C SER A 106 -8.01 -1.19 -18.69
N ARG A 107 -6.86 -0.52 -18.53
CA ARG A 107 -5.83 -0.45 -19.58
C ARG A 107 -5.29 -1.83 -19.95
N GLY A 108 -5.00 -2.69 -18.97
CA GLY A 108 -4.55 -4.06 -19.25
C GLY A 108 -5.54 -4.88 -20.07
N VAL A 109 -6.84 -4.78 -19.75
CA VAL A 109 -7.91 -5.45 -20.51
C VAL A 109 -8.06 -4.86 -21.92
N ILE A 110 -8.10 -3.53 -22.05
CA ILE A 110 -8.25 -2.85 -23.34
C ILE A 110 -7.10 -3.19 -24.28
N THR A 111 -5.85 -3.10 -23.81
CA THR A 111 -4.66 -3.41 -24.61
C THR A 111 -4.67 -4.87 -25.08
N PHE A 112 -5.00 -5.81 -24.19
CA PHE A 112 -5.10 -7.22 -24.55
C PHE A 112 -6.16 -7.48 -25.64
N VAL A 113 -7.35 -6.90 -25.48
CA VAL A 113 -8.44 -7.08 -26.44
C VAL A 113 -8.12 -6.45 -27.79
N LEU A 114 -7.53 -5.26 -27.77
CA LEU A 114 -7.10 -4.56 -28.98
C LEU A 114 -6.05 -5.36 -29.75
N ASN A 115 -4.99 -5.82 -29.07
CA ASN A 115 -3.87 -6.49 -29.72
C ASN A 115 -4.21 -7.91 -30.18
N ARG A 116 -5.06 -8.64 -29.45
CA ARG A 116 -5.36 -10.06 -29.74
C ARG A 116 -6.61 -10.27 -30.58
N PHE A 117 -7.62 -9.42 -30.43
CA PHE A 117 -8.91 -9.54 -31.13
C PHE A 117 -9.16 -8.42 -32.13
N HIS A 118 -8.25 -7.44 -32.25
CA HIS A 118 -8.39 -6.29 -33.14
C HIS A 118 -9.71 -5.51 -32.91
N TYR A 119 -10.20 -5.53 -31.66
CA TYR A 119 -11.45 -4.90 -31.28
C TYR A 119 -11.20 -3.75 -30.31
N THR A 120 -11.66 -2.55 -30.68
CA THR A 120 -11.55 -1.35 -29.85
C THR A 120 -12.69 -1.31 -28.84
N MET A 121 -12.37 -1.47 -27.56
CA MET A 121 -13.36 -1.34 -26.48
C MET A 121 -13.52 0.12 -26.06
N ASN A 122 -14.74 0.49 -25.65
CA ASN A 122 -14.99 1.79 -25.02
C ASN A 122 -14.32 1.81 -23.62
N SER A 123 -13.34 2.70 -23.43
CA SER A 123 -12.57 2.83 -22.19
C SER A 123 -13.46 3.05 -20.97
N TYR A 124 -14.47 3.92 -21.08
CA TYR A 124 -15.39 4.23 -20.00
C TYR A 124 -16.22 3.00 -19.60
N ALA A 125 -16.73 2.25 -20.58
CA ALA A 125 -17.50 1.04 -20.33
C ALA A 125 -16.68 -0.03 -19.61
N VAL A 126 -15.42 -0.24 -20.01
CA VAL A 126 -14.52 -1.20 -19.36
C VAL A 126 -14.25 -0.80 -17.90
N LYS A 127 -13.97 0.49 -17.63
CA LYS A 127 -13.78 0.98 -16.26
C LYS A 127 -15.01 0.71 -15.37
N VAL A 128 -16.22 0.97 -15.89
CA VAL A 128 -17.49 0.70 -15.18
C VAL A 128 -17.68 -0.78 -14.90
N VAL A 129 -17.46 -1.65 -15.90
CA VAL A 129 -17.62 -3.10 -15.78
C VAL A 129 -16.62 -3.68 -14.78
N ILE A 130 -15.36 -3.25 -14.80
CA ILE A 130 -14.36 -3.73 -13.84
C ILE A 130 -14.71 -3.25 -12.41
N ALA A 131 -15.07 -1.97 -12.26
CA ALA A 131 -15.37 -1.39 -10.95
C ALA A 131 -16.59 -2.06 -10.29
N PHE A 132 -17.72 -2.16 -10.99
CA PHE A 132 -18.97 -2.68 -10.42
C PHE A 132 -19.17 -4.18 -10.63
N GLY A 133 -18.69 -4.74 -11.74
CA GLY A 133 -18.86 -6.15 -12.07
C GLY A 133 -17.84 -7.06 -11.39
N ILE A 134 -16.66 -6.54 -11.03
CA ILE A 134 -15.57 -7.36 -10.47
C ILE A 134 -15.10 -6.82 -9.11
N MET A 135 -14.62 -5.58 -9.04
CA MET A 135 -14.02 -5.03 -7.82
C MET A 135 -15.03 -4.91 -6.68
N PHE A 136 -16.21 -4.33 -6.93
CA PHE A 136 -17.25 -4.16 -5.90
C PHE A 136 -17.69 -5.50 -5.28
N PRO A 137 -18.09 -6.55 -6.03
CA PRO A 137 -18.39 -7.87 -5.44
C PRO A 137 -17.25 -8.43 -4.60
N LEU A 138 -16.00 -8.24 -5.03
CA LEU A 138 -14.82 -8.68 -4.28
C LEU A 138 -14.68 -7.98 -2.92
N THR A 139 -15.07 -6.69 -2.83
CA THR A 139 -15.03 -5.94 -1.57
C THR A 139 -16.07 -6.43 -0.55
N LEU A 140 -17.15 -7.08 -0.99
CA LEU A 140 -18.22 -7.59 -0.13
C LEU A 140 -17.84 -8.89 0.61
N LEU A 141 -16.74 -9.52 0.21
CA LEU A 141 -16.26 -10.77 0.80
C LEU A 141 -15.94 -10.59 2.29
N LYS A 142 -16.58 -11.40 3.13
CA LYS A 142 -16.40 -11.37 4.60
C LYS A 142 -15.06 -11.97 5.04
N SER A 143 -14.53 -12.92 4.27
CA SER A 143 -13.31 -13.65 4.63
C SER A 143 -12.09 -13.10 3.88
N LEU A 144 -11.43 -12.11 4.48
CA LEU A 144 -10.14 -11.62 3.99
C LEU A 144 -9.02 -12.67 4.00
N LYS A 145 -9.12 -13.70 4.84
CA LYS A 145 -8.10 -14.75 4.93
C LYS A 145 -7.92 -15.47 3.59
N GLN A 146 -9.00 -15.64 2.82
CA GLN A 146 -8.93 -16.24 1.49
C GLN A 146 -8.27 -15.28 0.49
N LEU A 147 -8.67 -14.01 0.52
CA LEU A 147 -8.15 -12.98 -0.37
C LEU A 147 -6.66 -12.69 -0.14
N ALA A 148 -6.19 -12.71 1.10
CA ALA A 148 -4.77 -12.57 1.43
C ALA A 148 -3.92 -13.74 0.91
N LYS A 149 -4.44 -14.98 0.96
CA LYS A 149 -3.79 -16.14 0.33
C LYS A 149 -3.72 -15.97 -1.19
N ILE A 150 -4.83 -15.57 -1.81
CA ILE A 150 -4.89 -15.31 -3.26
C ILE A 150 -3.93 -14.18 -3.65
N SER A 151 -3.86 -13.10 -2.88
CA SER A 151 -2.92 -11.99 -3.10
C SER A 151 -1.46 -12.42 -2.95
N THR A 152 -1.15 -13.36 -2.04
CA THR A 152 0.20 -13.94 -1.95
C THR A 152 0.59 -14.64 -3.26
N VAL A 153 -0.34 -15.39 -3.88
CA VAL A 153 -0.11 -16.03 -5.19
C VAL A 153 -0.06 -14.98 -6.30
N ALA A 154 -0.95 -14.00 -6.30
CA ALA A 154 -0.97 -12.91 -7.28
C ALA A 154 0.32 -12.07 -7.21
N GLY A 155 0.91 -11.91 -6.03
CA GLY A 155 2.20 -11.24 -5.82
C GLY A 155 3.35 -11.89 -6.60
N MET A 156 3.26 -13.18 -6.95
CA MET A 156 4.26 -13.83 -7.82
C MET A 156 4.29 -13.24 -9.23
N ILE A 157 3.16 -12.74 -9.74
CA ILE A 157 3.08 -12.09 -11.06
C ILE A 157 3.93 -10.80 -11.07
N ILE A 158 4.07 -10.12 -9.93
CA ILE A 158 4.95 -8.95 -9.82
C ILE A 158 6.39 -9.35 -10.13
N PHE A 159 6.87 -10.48 -9.61
CA PHE A 159 8.22 -10.96 -9.92
C PHE A 159 8.37 -11.41 -11.37
N VAL A 160 7.34 -12.02 -11.96
CA VAL A 160 7.31 -12.33 -13.40
C VAL A 160 7.41 -11.04 -14.23
N PHE A 161 6.72 -9.97 -13.81
CA PHE A 161 6.83 -8.66 -14.43
C PHE A 161 8.24 -8.07 -14.31
N VAL A 162 8.84 -8.08 -13.11
CA VAL A 162 10.22 -7.63 -12.90
C VAL A 162 11.20 -8.40 -13.79
N PHE A 163 11.09 -9.72 -13.80
CA PHE A 163 11.92 -10.59 -14.64
C PHE A 163 11.74 -10.28 -16.13
N THR A 164 10.50 -10.02 -16.57
CA THR A 164 10.21 -9.64 -17.96
C THR A 164 10.92 -8.34 -18.32
N VAL A 165 10.83 -7.30 -17.49
CA VAL A 165 11.54 -6.02 -17.74
C VAL A 165 13.05 -6.25 -17.85
N VAL A 166 13.64 -7.03 -16.94
CA VAL A 166 15.07 -7.36 -16.96
C VAL A 166 15.45 -8.12 -18.24
N ALA A 167 14.67 -9.12 -18.64
CA ALA A 167 14.93 -9.92 -19.83
C ALA A 167 14.88 -9.06 -21.11
N TYR A 168 13.82 -8.26 -21.29
CA TYR A 168 13.69 -7.38 -22.45
C TYR A 168 14.77 -6.30 -22.50
N PHE A 169 15.20 -5.78 -21.33
CA PHE A 169 16.34 -4.86 -21.26
C PHE A 169 17.59 -5.48 -21.89
N PHE A 170 17.97 -6.70 -21.51
CA PHE A 170 19.15 -7.37 -22.04
C PHE A 170 19.01 -7.82 -23.49
N ILE A 171 17.80 -8.20 -23.95
CA ILE A 171 17.55 -8.59 -25.33
C ILE A 171 17.76 -7.42 -26.30
N GLY A 172 17.21 -6.24 -26.00
CA GLY A 172 17.35 -5.05 -26.85
C GLY A 172 18.69 -4.34 -26.71
N LEU A 173 19.48 -4.65 -25.66
CA LEU A 173 20.72 -3.93 -25.34
C LEU A 173 21.75 -3.96 -26.47
N LYS A 174 21.85 -5.05 -27.23
CA LYS A 174 22.82 -5.16 -28.34
C LYS A 174 22.52 -4.22 -29.50
N LYS A 175 21.24 -3.98 -29.78
CA LYS A 175 20.79 -3.14 -30.90
C LYS A 175 20.58 -1.69 -30.49
N GLN A 176 20.54 -1.39 -29.18
CA GLN A 176 20.16 -0.08 -28.63
C GLN A 176 18.78 0.41 -29.10
N VAL A 177 17.96 -0.53 -29.60
CA VAL A 177 16.60 -0.33 -30.07
C VAL A 177 15.76 -1.43 -29.46
N LEU A 178 14.68 -1.05 -28.78
CA LEU A 178 13.76 -2.01 -28.15
C LEU A 178 12.83 -2.63 -29.19
N CYS A 179 12.11 -1.77 -29.92
CA CYS A 179 11.20 -2.14 -31.00
C CYS A 179 10.93 -0.90 -31.88
N THR A 180 10.48 -1.16 -33.12
CA THR A 180 9.98 -0.12 -34.04
C THR A 180 8.47 -0.06 -33.90
N ILE A 181 7.94 1.12 -33.59
CA ILE A 181 6.49 1.39 -33.51
C ILE A 181 6.02 2.02 -34.82
N GLU A 182 4.80 1.70 -35.24
CA GLU A 182 4.16 2.32 -36.40
C GLU A 182 3.12 3.32 -35.90
N ASP A 183 3.44 4.61 -36.00
CA ASP A 183 2.55 5.70 -35.61
C ASP A 183 2.03 6.47 -36.85
N ALA A 184 1.15 7.44 -36.64
CA ALA A 184 0.59 8.28 -37.71
C ALA A 184 1.65 9.04 -38.55
N ASN A 185 2.85 9.23 -37.98
CA ASN A 185 3.98 9.89 -38.63
C ASN A 185 4.96 8.92 -39.31
N GLY A 186 4.62 7.62 -39.38
CA GLY A 186 5.46 6.56 -39.91
C GLY A 186 6.18 5.73 -38.83
N PRO A 187 7.07 4.81 -39.23
CA PRO A 187 7.82 3.97 -38.30
C PRO A 187 8.84 4.79 -37.49
N HIS A 188 8.83 4.63 -36.17
CA HIS A 188 9.76 5.27 -35.23
C HIS A 188 10.39 4.21 -34.31
N ASP A 189 11.71 4.32 -34.08
CA ASP A 189 12.44 3.37 -33.23
C ASP A 189 12.49 3.85 -31.77
N ILE A 190 12.06 3.00 -30.84
CA ILE A 190 12.25 3.26 -29.41
C ILE A 190 13.71 2.97 -29.05
N THR A 191 14.45 4.04 -28.74
CA THR A 191 15.89 3.98 -28.47
C THR A 191 16.20 4.02 -26.98
N TYR A 192 17.29 3.35 -26.62
CA TYR A 192 17.76 3.31 -25.24
C TYR A 192 18.28 4.68 -24.81
N GLY A 193 17.97 5.10 -23.57
CA GLY A 193 18.48 6.35 -23.03
C GLY A 193 18.13 6.56 -21.57
N LEU A 194 19.14 6.60 -20.70
CA LEU A 194 18.96 6.89 -19.28
C LEU A 194 19.54 8.26 -18.93
N PRO A 195 18.71 9.29 -18.68
CA PRO A 195 19.21 10.60 -18.27
C PRO A 195 19.83 10.54 -16.87
N ALA A 196 20.99 11.18 -16.71
CA ALA A 196 21.63 11.32 -15.39
C ALA A 196 20.90 12.32 -14.49
N PHE A 197 20.44 13.42 -15.10
CA PHE A 197 19.74 14.54 -14.47
C PHE A 197 18.49 14.91 -15.28
N PRO A 198 17.56 15.70 -14.73
CA PRO A 198 16.37 16.15 -15.45
C PRO A 198 16.74 16.85 -16.77
N ARG A 199 15.98 16.59 -17.85
CA ARG A 199 16.19 17.23 -19.17
C ARG A 199 15.70 18.69 -19.23
N THR A 200 15.26 19.25 -18.12
CA THR A 200 14.71 20.61 -18.01
C THR A 200 15.69 21.56 -17.35
N SER A 201 15.40 22.86 -17.37
CA SER A 201 16.19 23.88 -16.66
C SER A 201 16.38 23.52 -15.18
N GLY A 202 17.51 23.92 -14.57
CA GLY A 202 17.85 23.51 -13.20
C GLY A 202 16.76 23.73 -12.14
N ILE A 203 16.02 24.85 -12.21
CA ILE A 203 14.90 25.13 -11.29
C ILE A 203 13.76 24.13 -11.50
N MET A 204 13.29 23.94 -12.73
CA MET A 204 12.23 22.96 -13.03
C MET A 204 12.66 21.53 -12.70
N GLY A 205 13.94 21.19 -12.90
CA GLY A 205 14.49 19.91 -12.48
C GLY A 205 14.42 19.70 -10.96
N PHE A 206 14.73 20.74 -10.18
CA PHE A 206 14.57 20.73 -8.72
C PHE A 206 13.10 20.61 -8.30
N LEU A 207 12.19 21.33 -8.96
CA LEU A 207 10.76 21.25 -8.66
C LEU A 207 10.22 19.84 -8.92
N TYR A 208 10.60 19.19 -10.03
CA TYR A 208 10.24 17.79 -10.26
C TYR A 208 10.82 16.86 -9.19
N PHE A 209 12.07 17.06 -8.77
CA PHE A 209 12.66 16.30 -7.68
C PHE A 209 11.82 16.40 -6.39
N VAL A 210 11.38 17.60 -6.03
CA VAL A 210 10.52 17.85 -4.86
C VAL A 210 9.15 17.19 -5.05
N MET A 211 8.54 17.33 -6.22
CA MET A 211 7.22 16.79 -6.55
C MET A 211 7.13 15.28 -6.43
N TYR A 212 8.16 14.54 -6.87
CA TYR A 212 8.15 13.08 -6.87
C TYR A 212 8.54 12.44 -5.54
N LEU A 213 9.14 13.21 -4.63
CA LEU A 213 9.62 12.69 -3.35
C LEU A 213 8.48 12.03 -2.53
N PRO A 214 7.31 12.66 -2.32
CA PRO A 214 6.22 12.01 -1.58
C PRO A 214 5.72 10.73 -2.24
N SER A 215 5.64 10.70 -3.58
CA SER A 215 5.20 9.52 -4.32
C SER A 215 6.18 8.35 -4.15
N ILE A 216 7.49 8.58 -4.30
CA ILE A 216 8.50 7.52 -4.14
C ILE A 216 8.53 7.04 -2.69
N HIS A 217 8.44 7.95 -1.73
CA HIS A 217 8.33 7.59 -0.32
C HIS A 217 7.08 6.73 -0.07
N GLY A 218 5.97 7.05 -0.73
CA GLY A 218 4.72 6.34 -0.59
C GLY A 218 4.69 4.92 -1.13
N ASN A 219 5.60 4.57 -2.04
CA ASN A 219 5.78 3.18 -2.49
C ASN A 219 6.16 2.22 -1.36
N PHE A 220 6.71 2.73 -0.26
CA PHE A 220 7.05 1.93 0.91
C PHE A 220 6.00 2.02 2.04
N SER A 221 4.83 2.61 1.77
CA SER A 221 3.78 2.76 2.79
C SER A 221 3.04 1.45 3.03
N CYS A 222 3.06 0.98 4.28
CA CYS A 222 2.23 -0.15 4.74
C CYS A 222 1.61 0.14 6.13
N HIS A 223 1.46 1.41 6.50
CA HIS A 223 0.96 1.84 7.81
C HIS A 223 -0.39 1.20 8.21
N PRO A 224 -1.40 1.09 7.32
CA PRO A 224 -2.72 0.59 7.71
C PRO A 224 -2.72 -0.88 8.18
N VAL A 225 -1.73 -1.68 7.75
CA VAL A 225 -1.74 -3.13 7.97
C VAL A 225 -0.97 -3.59 9.20
N ILE A 226 -0.11 -2.75 9.77
CA ILE A 226 0.73 -3.11 10.93
C ILE A 226 -0.11 -3.55 12.15
N PRO A 227 -1.13 -2.81 12.61
CA PRO A 227 -1.92 -3.22 13.78
C PRO A 227 -2.68 -4.52 13.53
N ARG A 228 -3.16 -4.70 12.30
CA ARG A 228 -3.83 -5.92 11.85
C ARG A 228 -2.90 -7.13 11.92
N PHE A 229 -1.66 -7.02 11.44
CA PHE A 229 -0.69 -8.12 11.53
C PHE A 229 -0.33 -8.48 12.98
N LEU A 230 -0.21 -7.50 13.89
CA LEU A 230 0.00 -7.79 15.31
C LEU A 230 -1.14 -8.62 15.92
N LYS A 231 -2.38 -8.43 15.45
CA LYS A 231 -3.55 -9.21 15.87
C LYS A 231 -3.62 -10.59 15.22
N GLU A 232 -3.30 -10.68 13.93
CA GLU A 232 -3.50 -11.90 13.13
C GLU A 232 -2.37 -12.94 13.25
N LEU A 233 -1.14 -12.51 13.57
CA LEU A 233 0.01 -13.41 13.71
C LEU A 233 -0.18 -14.38 14.89
N VAL A 234 0.04 -15.67 14.63
CA VAL A 234 -0.13 -16.74 15.61
C VAL A 234 1.21 -17.07 16.24
N ALA A 235 1.54 -16.37 17.33
CA ALA A 235 2.70 -16.58 18.21
C ALA A 235 2.47 -15.88 19.55
N ALA A 236 3.35 -16.07 20.54
CA ALA A 236 3.32 -15.25 21.76
C ALA A 236 3.48 -13.76 21.40
N TYR A 237 2.79 -12.86 22.11
CA TYR A 237 2.70 -11.43 21.74
C TYR A 237 4.06 -10.75 21.47
N PRO A 238 5.12 -10.90 22.29
CA PRO A 238 6.46 -10.35 21.98
C PRO A 238 7.08 -10.92 20.70
N GLN A 239 6.79 -12.20 20.39
CA GLN A 239 7.26 -12.85 19.17
C GLN A 239 6.55 -12.30 17.93
N ARG A 240 5.27 -11.91 18.02
CA ARG A 240 4.52 -11.31 16.90
C ARG A 240 5.18 -10.02 16.42
N LYS A 241 5.59 -9.15 17.35
CA LYS A 241 6.37 -7.94 17.06
C LYS A 241 7.66 -8.27 16.31
N ARG A 242 8.46 -9.23 16.80
CA ARG A 242 9.71 -9.66 16.15
C ARG A 242 9.46 -10.20 14.74
N MET A 243 8.46 -11.06 14.57
CA MET A 243 8.07 -11.61 13.27
C MET A 243 7.68 -10.51 12.29
N LEU A 244 6.89 -9.53 12.74
CA LEU A 244 6.44 -8.41 11.93
C LEU A 244 7.60 -7.51 11.49
N VAL A 245 8.55 -7.20 12.39
CA VAL A 245 9.75 -6.42 12.04
C VAL A 245 10.60 -7.12 10.98
N ILE A 246 10.77 -8.44 11.10
CA ILE A 246 11.50 -9.23 10.09
C ILE A 246 10.77 -9.22 8.75
N ALA A 247 9.45 -9.49 8.77
CA ALA A 247 8.63 -9.49 7.56
C ALA A 247 8.65 -8.13 6.84
N LEU A 248 8.53 -7.04 7.59
CA LEU A 248 8.61 -5.68 7.06
C LEU A 248 9.96 -5.39 6.40
N ARG A 249 11.07 -5.73 7.06
CA ARG A 249 12.42 -5.49 6.50
C ARG A 249 12.64 -6.29 5.22
N LEU A 250 12.18 -7.53 5.17
CA LEU A 250 12.21 -8.36 3.96
C LEU A 250 11.37 -7.74 2.85
N ALA A 251 10.16 -7.27 3.16
CA ALA A 251 9.28 -6.62 2.19
C ALA A 251 9.92 -5.34 1.63
N ILE A 252 10.40 -4.42 2.48
CA ILE A 252 11.06 -3.18 2.04
C ILE A 252 12.29 -3.49 1.17
N GLY A 253 13.12 -4.46 1.57
CA GLY A 253 14.29 -4.87 0.80
C GLY A 253 13.91 -5.41 -0.58
N ALA A 254 12.93 -6.29 -0.66
CA ALA A 254 12.45 -6.85 -1.92
C ALA A 254 11.78 -5.80 -2.81
N VAL A 255 10.98 -4.88 -2.26
CA VAL A 255 10.40 -3.74 -2.99
C VAL A 255 11.50 -2.86 -3.56
N CYS A 256 12.52 -2.52 -2.76
CA CYS A 256 13.65 -1.71 -3.21
C CYS A 256 14.38 -2.37 -4.39
N ILE A 257 14.68 -3.67 -4.30
CA ILE A 257 15.30 -4.43 -5.41
C ILE A 257 14.42 -4.38 -6.66
N CYS A 258 13.13 -4.62 -6.53
CA CYS A 258 12.21 -4.61 -7.67
C CYS A 258 12.11 -3.22 -8.31
N LEU A 259 12.06 -2.15 -7.51
CA LEU A 259 12.04 -0.77 -7.99
C LEU A 259 13.38 -0.40 -8.66
N CYS A 260 14.52 -0.82 -8.13
CA CYS A 260 15.80 -0.60 -8.79
C CYS A 260 15.85 -1.29 -10.17
N LEU A 261 15.51 -2.58 -10.22
CA LEU A 261 15.54 -3.35 -11.46
C LEU A 261 14.59 -2.76 -12.50
N THR A 262 13.33 -2.56 -12.15
CA THR A 262 12.33 -2.07 -13.11
C THR A 262 12.47 -0.58 -13.39
N GLY A 263 12.76 0.24 -12.39
CA GLY A 263 12.92 1.68 -12.51
C GLY A 263 14.08 2.04 -13.41
N PHE A 264 15.29 1.57 -13.11
CA PHE A 264 16.47 1.93 -13.89
C PHE A 264 16.51 1.25 -15.26
N MET A 265 16.24 -0.06 -15.33
CA MET A 265 16.25 -0.77 -16.62
C MET A 265 15.07 -0.33 -17.49
N GLY A 266 13.87 -0.22 -16.93
CA GLY A 266 12.70 0.27 -17.66
C GLY A 266 12.87 1.71 -18.17
N ALA A 267 13.43 2.60 -17.35
CA ALA A 267 13.73 3.97 -17.79
C ALA A 267 14.77 4.00 -18.91
N ALA A 268 15.78 3.14 -18.82
CA ALA A 268 16.81 3.02 -19.84
C ALA A 268 16.26 2.45 -21.16
N MET A 269 15.33 1.49 -21.11
CA MET A 269 14.74 0.86 -22.30
C MET A 269 13.95 1.82 -23.17
N PHE A 270 13.19 2.73 -22.55
CA PHE A 270 12.22 3.58 -23.27
C PHE A 270 12.74 4.97 -23.60
N GLY A 271 13.87 5.41 -23.03
CA GLY A 271 14.49 6.66 -23.46
C GLY A 271 13.53 7.85 -23.37
N ALA A 272 13.39 8.60 -24.46
CA ALA A 272 12.48 9.74 -24.52
C ALA A 272 10.98 9.35 -24.58
N ASP A 273 10.67 8.13 -25.04
CA ASP A 273 9.33 7.66 -25.39
C ASP A 273 8.62 6.96 -24.22
N ILE A 274 9.12 7.16 -22.99
CA ILE A 274 8.60 6.48 -21.82
C ILE A 274 7.16 6.89 -21.47
N GLN A 275 6.33 5.88 -21.25
CA GLN A 275 4.95 6.05 -20.83
C GLN A 275 4.84 6.04 -19.29
N GLN A 276 3.82 6.73 -18.75
CA GLN A 276 3.54 6.70 -17.30
C GLN A 276 3.18 5.30 -16.76
N ASN A 277 2.79 4.39 -17.65
CA ASN A 277 2.64 2.98 -17.36
C ASN A 277 3.54 2.19 -18.31
N ILE A 278 4.59 1.57 -17.78
CA ILE A 278 5.55 0.80 -18.59
C ILE A 278 4.90 -0.35 -19.37
N LEU A 279 3.82 -0.95 -18.88
CA LEU A 279 3.09 -2.00 -19.62
C LEU A 279 2.41 -1.45 -20.87
N ASN A 280 1.94 -0.19 -20.84
CA ASN A 280 1.42 0.46 -22.03
C ASN A 280 2.53 0.68 -23.06
N GLY A 281 3.72 1.13 -22.61
CA GLY A 281 4.90 1.28 -23.48
C GLY A 281 5.32 -0.04 -24.13
N LEU A 282 5.42 -1.12 -23.34
CA LEU A 282 5.77 -2.46 -23.85
C LEU A 282 4.68 -3.02 -24.78
N GLY A 283 3.42 -2.68 -24.54
CA GLY A 283 2.28 -3.09 -25.38
C GLY A 283 2.33 -2.52 -26.81
N LEU A 284 3.00 -1.38 -27.02
CA LEU A 284 3.20 -0.80 -28.36
C LEU A 284 4.07 -1.70 -29.25
N CYS A 285 4.98 -2.48 -28.67
CA CYS A 285 5.80 -3.43 -29.39
C CYS A 285 5.02 -4.70 -29.85
N LYS A 286 3.72 -4.82 -29.50
CA LYS A 286 2.82 -5.92 -29.89
C LYS A 286 3.36 -7.33 -29.57
N PHE A 287 4.13 -7.46 -28.49
CA PHE A 287 4.60 -8.76 -28.03
C PHE A 287 3.50 -9.51 -27.28
N VAL A 288 3.10 -10.68 -27.79
CA VAL A 288 2.01 -11.50 -27.20
C VAL A 288 2.22 -11.78 -25.69
N TRP A 289 3.48 -12.00 -25.28
CA TRP A 289 3.81 -12.21 -23.87
C TRP A 289 3.47 -11.01 -22.98
N ILE A 290 3.67 -9.79 -23.49
CA ILE A 290 3.38 -8.54 -22.76
C ILE A 290 1.88 -8.30 -22.64
N ASP A 291 1.10 -8.66 -23.66
CA ASP A 291 -0.36 -8.57 -23.59
C ASP A 291 -0.90 -9.50 -22.50
N ILE A 292 -0.41 -10.74 -22.44
CA ILE A 292 -0.76 -11.71 -21.39
C ILE A 292 -0.34 -11.17 -20.02
N LEU A 293 0.89 -10.66 -19.90
CA LEU A 293 1.40 -10.09 -18.66
C LEU A 293 0.57 -8.90 -18.19
N SER A 294 0.10 -8.05 -19.10
CA SER A 294 -0.76 -6.90 -18.80
C SER A 294 -2.11 -7.34 -18.25
N LEU A 295 -2.69 -8.42 -18.81
CA LEU A 295 -3.92 -9.02 -18.29
C LEU A 295 -3.70 -9.66 -16.91
N LEU A 296 -2.59 -10.37 -16.71
CA LEU A 296 -2.23 -10.95 -15.41
C LEU A 296 -2.03 -9.85 -14.36
N TYR A 297 -1.36 -8.75 -14.71
CA TYR A 297 -1.16 -7.62 -13.81
C TYR A 297 -2.49 -6.91 -13.47
N ALA A 298 -3.42 -6.82 -14.43
CA ALA A 298 -4.77 -6.34 -14.17
C ALA A 298 -5.47 -7.17 -13.08
N LEU A 299 -5.32 -8.50 -13.09
CA LEU A 299 -5.85 -9.36 -12.03
C LEU A 299 -5.20 -9.10 -10.67
N VAL A 300 -3.88 -8.86 -10.63
CA VAL A 300 -3.17 -8.51 -9.39
C VAL A 300 -3.77 -7.27 -8.73
N VAL A 301 -3.96 -6.19 -9.50
CA VAL A 301 -4.50 -4.93 -8.95
C VAL A 301 -5.98 -5.05 -8.58
N ILE A 302 -6.77 -5.87 -9.30
CA ILE A 302 -8.16 -6.20 -8.93
C ILE A 302 -8.21 -6.91 -7.58
N ILE A 303 -7.33 -7.87 -7.33
CA ILE A 303 -7.24 -8.60 -6.06
C ILE A 303 -6.76 -7.68 -4.93
N ASN A 304 -5.85 -6.75 -5.22
CA ASN A 304 -5.33 -5.81 -4.23
C ASN A 304 -6.33 -4.72 -3.85
N PHE A 305 -7.29 -4.37 -4.71
CA PHE A 305 -8.32 -3.37 -4.44
C PHE A 305 -9.07 -3.60 -3.11
N PRO A 306 -9.72 -4.75 -2.87
CA PRO A 306 -10.38 -5.02 -1.59
C PRO A 306 -9.42 -5.10 -0.39
N LEU A 307 -8.14 -5.47 -0.60
CA LEU A 307 -7.14 -5.51 0.47
C LEU A 307 -6.73 -4.12 0.94
N VAL A 308 -6.64 -3.16 0.02
CA VAL A 308 -6.40 -1.75 0.35
C VAL A 308 -7.63 -1.14 1.03
N LEU A 309 -8.83 -1.45 0.55
CA LEU A 309 -10.07 -0.87 1.08
C LEU A 309 -10.46 -1.39 2.47
N TYR A 310 -10.20 -2.66 2.77
CA TYR A 310 -10.65 -3.27 4.03
C TYR A 310 -10.16 -2.57 5.31
N PRO A 311 -8.87 -2.25 5.52
CA PRO A 311 -8.46 -1.53 6.73
C PRO A 311 -9.06 -0.12 6.82
N LEU A 312 -9.44 0.49 5.70
CA LEU A 312 -10.11 1.80 5.68
C LEU A 312 -11.56 1.66 6.14
N LYS A 313 -12.29 0.70 5.59
CA LYS A 313 -13.70 0.50 5.97
C LYS A 313 -13.84 0.02 7.41
N THR A 314 -12.90 -0.76 7.93
CA THR A 314 -12.88 -1.12 9.36
C THR A 314 -12.73 0.13 10.23
N SER A 315 -11.83 1.05 9.85
CA SER A 315 -11.65 2.32 10.57
C SER A 315 -12.91 3.19 10.53
N ILE A 316 -13.55 3.30 9.36
CA ILE A 316 -14.77 4.11 9.20
C ILE A 316 -15.96 3.53 9.95
N VAL A 317 -16.19 2.21 9.85
CA VAL A 317 -17.30 1.55 10.57
C VAL A 317 -17.11 1.67 12.09
N GLN A 318 -15.88 1.54 12.59
CA GLN A 318 -15.55 1.78 14.00
C GLN A 318 -15.77 3.24 14.40
N THR A 319 -15.47 4.19 13.50
CA THR A 319 -15.72 5.62 13.72
C THR A 319 -17.20 5.93 13.90
N LEU A 320 -18.06 5.17 13.21
CA LEU A 320 -19.51 5.26 13.31
C LEU A 320 -20.07 4.49 14.52
N GLY A 321 -19.21 3.99 15.41
CA GLY A 321 -19.63 3.29 16.64
C GLY A 321 -20.09 1.85 16.41
N HIS A 322 -19.75 1.25 15.28
CA HIS A 322 -20.15 -0.12 14.95
C HIS A 322 -18.95 -1.02 14.69
N GLN A 323 -19.14 -2.33 14.85
CA GLN A 323 -18.16 -3.33 14.45
C GLN A 323 -18.64 -4.04 13.18
N ILE A 324 -17.72 -4.35 12.27
CA ILE A 324 -18.04 -5.00 10.99
C ILE A 324 -18.74 -6.36 11.16
N GLU A 325 -18.47 -7.05 12.26
CA GLU A 325 -19.07 -8.35 12.58
C GLU A 325 -20.58 -8.24 12.91
N THR A 326 -21.06 -7.05 13.29
CA THR A 326 -22.48 -6.81 13.54
C THR A 326 -23.27 -6.69 12.23
N PRO A 327 -24.56 -7.10 12.19
CA PRO A 327 -25.38 -7.00 10.97
C PRO A 327 -25.56 -5.54 10.51
N LYS A 328 -25.67 -4.59 11.45
CA LYS A 328 -25.72 -3.15 11.15
C LYS A 328 -24.37 -2.65 10.60
N GLY A 329 -23.26 -3.02 11.23
CA GLY A 329 -21.91 -2.67 10.77
C GLY A 329 -21.58 -3.24 9.38
N TYR A 330 -22.05 -4.45 9.06
CA TYR A 330 -21.91 -5.01 7.72
C TYR A 330 -22.68 -4.20 6.67
N LYS A 331 -23.92 -3.78 6.94
CA LYS A 331 -24.67 -2.91 6.02
C LYS A 331 -23.97 -1.57 5.78
N ILE A 332 -23.41 -0.97 6.83
CA ILE A 332 -22.61 0.26 6.71
C ILE A 332 -21.34 -0.01 5.90
N SER A 333 -20.67 -1.15 6.10
CA SER A 333 -19.51 -1.54 5.30
C SER A 333 -19.84 -1.60 3.81
N ILE A 334 -21.01 -2.13 3.42
CA ILE A 334 -21.42 -2.19 2.01
C ILE A 334 -21.58 -0.77 1.43
N LEU A 335 -22.19 0.15 2.20
CA LEU A 335 -22.34 1.54 1.77
C LEU A 335 -20.99 2.23 1.61
N VAL A 336 -20.06 1.98 2.54
CA VAL A 336 -18.69 2.49 2.46
C VAL A 336 -17.98 1.90 1.24
N ASP A 337 -18.09 0.60 1.00
CA ASP A 337 -17.50 -0.08 -0.16
C ASP A 337 -18.03 0.54 -1.47
N LEU A 338 -19.35 0.74 -1.56
CA LEU A 338 -20.00 1.36 -2.72
C LEU A 338 -19.52 2.79 -2.94
N ALA A 339 -19.44 3.60 -1.88
CA ALA A 339 -18.99 4.99 -1.96
C ALA A 339 -17.53 5.07 -2.47
N PHE A 340 -16.64 4.23 -1.95
CA PHE A 340 -15.24 4.21 -2.42
C PHE A 340 -15.11 3.74 -3.87
N VAL A 341 -15.87 2.74 -4.29
CA VAL A 341 -15.88 2.29 -5.69
C VAL A 341 -16.39 3.39 -6.62
N ILE A 342 -17.51 4.05 -6.27
CA ILE A 342 -18.05 5.17 -7.05
C ILE A 342 -17.03 6.29 -7.15
N CYS A 343 -16.48 6.74 -6.02
CA CYS A 343 -15.49 7.81 -6.03
C CYS A 343 -14.23 7.43 -6.82
N ALA A 344 -13.74 6.20 -6.69
CA ALA A 344 -12.53 5.75 -7.40
C ALA A 344 -12.78 5.68 -8.91
N LEU A 345 -13.97 5.17 -9.30
CA LEU A 345 -14.40 5.14 -10.69
C LEU A 345 -14.54 6.55 -11.26
N LEU A 346 -15.25 7.46 -10.59
CA LEU A 346 -15.43 8.83 -11.05
C LEU A 346 -14.09 9.48 -11.37
N LEU A 347 -13.12 9.41 -10.46
CA LEU A 347 -11.80 10.00 -10.72
C LEU A 347 -11.05 9.28 -11.84
N ALA A 348 -11.14 7.94 -11.94
CA ALA A 348 -10.53 7.17 -13.01
C ALA A 348 -11.19 7.38 -14.39
N LEU A 349 -12.43 7.87 -14.46
CA LEU A 349 -13.07 8.25 -15.73
C LEU A 349 -12.46 9.52 -16.31
N PHE A 350 -12.03 10.45 -15.45
CA PHE A 350 -11.49 11.74 -15.86
C PHE A 350 -9.95 11.79 -15.91
N LEU A 351 -9.28 11.01 -15.08
CA LEU A 351 -7.83 10.99 -15.00
C LEU A 351 -7.27 9.65 -15.47
N GLU A 352 -6.27 9.72 -16.34
CA GLU A 352 -5.55 8.54 -16.84
C GLU A 352 -4.08 8.52 -16.41
N THR A 353 -3.58 9.65 -15.88
CA THR A 353 -2.20 9.83 -15.44
C THR A 353 -2.00 9.30 -14.01
N ILE A 354 -1.58 8.04 -13.92
CA ILE A 354 -1.34 7.34 -12.65
C ILE A 354 -0.27 8.05 -11.80
N VAL A 355 0.75 8.62 -12.45
CA VAL A 355 1.86 9.31 -11.78
C VAL A 355 1.36 10.54 -11.01
N SER A 356 0.52 11.37 -11.65
CA SER A 356 -0.04 12.58 -11.02
C SER A 356 -1.00 12.24 -9.88
N ILE A 357 -1.74 11.13 -10.00
CA ILE A 357 -2.62 10.62 -8.92
C ILE A 357 -1.78 10.24 -7.69
N PHE A 358 -0.72 9.44 -7.87
CA PHE A 358 0.15 9.07 -6.76
C PHE A 358 0.84 10.28 -6.15
N GLY A 359 1.37 11.18 -6.97
CA GLY A 359 2.00 12.42 -6.51
C GLY A 359 1.05 13.28 -5.68
N LEU A 360 -0.18 13.52 -6.16
CA LEU A 360 -1.17 14.34 -5.48
C LEU A 360 -1.55 13.74 -4.12
N PHE A 361 -2.03 12.49 -4.09
CA PHE A 361 -2.51 11.88 -2.86
C PHE A 361 -1.39 11.60 -1.86
N ALA A 362 -0.19 11.24 -2.33
CA ALA A 362 0.97 11.09 -1.46
C ALA A 362 1.45 12.43 -0.88
N SER A 363 1.33 13.54 -1.62
CA SER A 363 1.71 14.87 -1.11
C SER A 363 0.72 15.39 -0.07
N ILE A 364 -0.60 15.27 -0.32
CA ILE A 364 -1.62 15.73 0.64
C ILE A 364 -1.54 14.92 1.93
N ALA A 365 -1.49 13.59 1.80
CA ALA A 365 -1.59 12.71 2.93
C ALA A 365 -0.23 12.50 3.63
N GLY A 366 0.84 12.45 2.86
CA GLY A 366 2.18 12.05 3.31
C GLY A 366 2.78 12.99 4.35
N PHE A 367 2.47 14.28 4.30
CA PHE A 367 2.91 15.25 5.32
C PHE A 367 2.65 14.73 6.74
N PHE A 368 1.44 14.22 6.97
CA PHE A 368 0.98 13.84 8.30
C PHE A 368 1.58 12.51 8.78
N TYR A 369 1.57 11.45 7.96
CA TYR A 369 1.97 10.12 8.44
C TYR A 369 3.38 9.69 8.03
N TYR A 370 4.01 10.29 7.01
CA TYR A 370 5.43 10.02 6.72
C TYR A 370 6.37 10.78 7.66
N PHE A 371 5.97 11.96 8.14
CA PHE A 371 6.90 12.87 8.82
C PHE A 371 6.46 13.25 10.23
N VAL A 372 5.22 13.73 10.41
CA VAL A 372 4.76 14.17 11.73
C VAL A 372 4.64 12.98 12.69
N MET A 373 4.01 11.89 12.25
CA MET A 373 3.76 10.72 13.11
C MET A 373 5.02 9.97 13.55
N PRO A 374 5.96 9.65 12.66
CA PRO A 374 7.18 8.96 13.07
C PRO A 374 8.03 9.74 14.06
N PHE A 375 8.11 11.06 13.89
CA PHE A 375 8.79 11.93 14.84
C PHE A 375 8.11 11.91 16.22
N TYR A 376 6.78 11.90 16.24
CA TYR A 376 6.02 11.77 17.48
C TYR A 376 6.23 10.42 18.15
N PHE A 377 6.14 9.31 17.40
CA PHE A 377 6.38 7.97 17.94
C PHE A 377 7.82 7.83 18.48
N PHE A 378 8.81 8.42 17.79
CA PHE A 378 10.19 8.47 18.27
C PHE A 378 10.33 9.15 19.63
N ILE A 379 9.64 10.27 19.84
CA ILE A 379 9.65 11.01 21.12
C ILE A 379 9.01 10.19 22.24
N VAL A 380 7.85 9.60 21.96
CA VAL A 380 7.01 8.95 22.97
C VAL A 380 7.46 7.51 23.27
N HIS A 381 8.26 6.89 22.40
CA HIS A 381 8.70 5.49 22.48
C HIS A 381 9.27 5.09 23.85
N LYS A 382 10.25 5.83 24.40
CA LYS A 382 10.86 5.49 25.69
C LYS A 382 9.86 5.48 26.84
N LYS A 383 8.88 6.40 26.78
CA LYS A 383 7.84 6.51 27.79
C LYS A 383 6.89 5.32 27.69
N LEU A 384 6.44 4.98 26.48
CA LEU A 384 5.56 3.83 26.24
C LEU A 384 6.20 2.51 26.70
N GLN A 385 7.50 2.35 26.43
CA GLN A 385 8.24 1.18 26.89
C GLN A 385 8.33 1.11 28.41
N GLY A 386 8.53 2.24 29.09
CA GLY A 386 8.58 2.30 30.56
C GLY A 386 7.24 1.95 31.19
N GLU A 387 6.16 2.59 30.73
CA GLU A 387 4.79 2.40 31.26
C GLU A 387 4.23 1.01 30.97
N ASN A 388 4.52 0.45 29.79
CA ASN A 388 3.96 -0.83 29.33
C ASN A 388 4.99 -1.95 29.26
N SER A 389 6.03 -1.90 30.10
CA SER A 389 7.08 -2.93 30.16
C SER A 389 6.54 -4.32 30.53
N HIS A 390 5.38 -4.40 31.19
CA HIS A 390 4.68 -5.65 31.47
C HIS A 390 4.33 -6.44 30.20
N VAL A 391 4.09 -5.75 29.07
CA VAL A 391 3.72 -6.35 27.78
C VAL A 391 4.83 -7.25 27.21
N ASP A 392 6.09 -6.96 27.54
CA ASP A 392 7.23 -7.77 27.11
C ASP A 392 7.30 -9.14 27.80
N ASN A 393 6.62 -9.29 28.95
CA ASN A 393 6.61 -10.51 29.76
C ASN A 393 5.27 -11.26 29.73
N GLU A 394 4.23 -10.72 29.07
CA GLU A 394 2.91 -11.35 29.01
C GLU A 394 2.89 -12.58 28.10
N GLN A 395 2.21 -13.62 28.59
CA GLN A 395 1.83 -14.80 27.81
C GLN A 395 0.34 -14.67 27.47
N ASP A 396 -0.05 -14.97 26.22
CA ASP A 396 -1.43 -14.80 25.74
C ASP A 396 -2.43 -15.64 26.57
N PRO A 397 -3.67 -15.15 26.83
CA PRO A 397 -4.69 -15.90 27.57
C PRO A 397 -5.16 -17.19 26.86
N GLU A 398 -5.63 -18.18 27.64
CA GLU A 398 -5.99 -19.56 27.23
C GLU A 398 -6.81 -19.73 25.93
N PRO A 399 -7.87 -18.94 25.64
CA PRO A 399 -8.62 -19.13 24.39
C PRO A 399 -7.81 -18.84 23.12
N GLN A 400 -6.81 -17.95 23.21
CA GLN A 400 -5.89 -17.69 22.09
C GLN A 400 -4.80 -18.77 22.02
N GLN A 401 -4.42 -19.37 23.16
CA GLN A 401 -3.56 -20.55 23.22
C GLN A 401 -4.21 -21.79 22.61
N ALA A 402 -5.52 -21.99 22.78
CA ALA A 402 -6.27 -23.07 22.15
C ALA A 402 -6.27 -22.96 20.61
N ALA A 403 -6.42 -21.75 20.06
CA ALA A 403 -6.27 -21.50 18.63
C ALA A 403 -4.81 -21.69 18.14
N ILE A 404 -3.82 -21.37 19.00
CA ILE A 404 -2.38 -21.62 18.74
C ILE A 404 -2.07 -23.13 18.74
N GLN A 405 -2.68 -23.91 19.65
CA GLN A 405 -2.55 -25.37 19.78
C GLN A 405 -3.23 -26.11 18.63
N GLN A 406 -4.47 -25.77 18.28
CA GLN A 406 -5.17 -26.36 17.13
C GLN A 406 -4.41 -26.14 15.82
N ALA A 407 -3.72 -25.01 15.70
CA ALA A 407 -2.91 -24.74 14.52
C ALA A 407 -1.47 -25.33 14.62
N ARG A 408 -1.08 -25.94 15.75
CA ARG A 408 0.20 -26.64 15.96
C ARG A 408 0.10 -28.13 15.65
N GLU A 409 -1.09 -28.72 15.61
CA GLU A 409 -1.26 -30.13 15.25
C GLU A 409 -1.17 -30.33 13.73
N PRO A 410 -0.43 -31.34 13.24
CA PRO A 410 -0.52 -31.76 11.86
C PRO A 410 -1.92 -32.35 11.62
N ILE A 411 -2.58 -31.90 10.56
CA ILE A 411 -3.90 -32.40 10.14
C ILE A 411 -3.79 -33.91 9.92
N LYS A 412 -4.24 -34.71 10.89
CA LYS A 412 -4.58 -36.11 10.67
C LYS A 412 -5.92 -36.11 9.95
N ILE A 413 -5.87 -36.40 8.64
CA ILE A 413 -7.06 -36.76 7.89
C ILE A 413 -7.51 -38.13 8.43
N GLY A 414 -8.52 -38.12 9.29
CA GLY A 414 -9.21 -39.31 9.75
C GLY A 414 -10.69 -39.15 9.45
N GLU A 415 -11.19 -39.97 8.52
CA GLU A 415 -12.61 -40.17 8.28
C GLU A 415 -13.29 -40.70 9.55
N SER A 416 -14.46 -40.15 9.92
CA SER A 416 -15.64 -40.94 10.34
C SER A 416 -16.80 -40.07 10.83
N LYS A 417 -17.90 -40.17 10.07
CA LYS A 417 -19.32 -40.35 10.46
C LYS A 417 -20.04 -39.35 11.37
N THR A 418 -21.03 -38.74 10.73
CA THR A 418 -22.32 -38.24 11.21
C THR A 418 -23.06 -39.19 12.17
N GLN A 419 -23.50 -38.71 13.34
CA GLN A 419 -24.91 -38.68 13.81
C GLN A 419 -25.06 -38.39 15.33
N ASN A 420 -25.96 -37.43 15.61
CA ASN A 420 -26.96 -37.31 16.69
C ASN A 420 -26.59 -37.16 18.19
N GLY A 421 -27.33 -36.23 18.84
CA GLY A 421 -27.52 -36.11 20.29
C GLY A 421 -27.29 -34.68 20.80
N LEU A 422 -28.25 -33.76 20.69
CA LEU A 422 -29.30 -33.44 21.67
C LEU A 422 -28.77 -32.87 23.01
N ASN A 423 -29.07 -31.58 23.22
CA ASN A 423 -29.24 -30.83 24.48
C ASN A 423 -28.29 -31.10 25.65
N LEU A 424 -27.54 -30.07 26.07
CA LEU A 424 -27.34 -29.71 27.48
C LEU A 424 -26.67 -28.32 27.58
N LEU A 425 -27.34 -27.42 28.33
CA LEU A 425 -26.85 -26.18 28.97
C LEU A 425 -26.58 -25.01 27.97
N ASN A 426 -27.39 -23.94 27.80
CA ASN A 426 -28.16 -23.11 28.74
C ASN A 426 -27.65 -23.15 30.17
N ASP A 427 -26.49 -22.53 30.38
CA ASP A 427 -26.25 -21.45 31.34
C ASP A 427 -24.75 -21.09 31.23
N ASP A 428 -24.39 -19.84 31.53
CA ASP A 428 -23.03 -19.27 31.56
C ASP A 428 -22.42 -18.71 30.25
N VAL A 429 -22.90 -17.55 29.77
CA VAL A 429 -22.03 -16.39 29.43
C VAL A 429 -22.85 -15.08 29.61
N ASP A 430 -23.34 -14.85 30.82
CA ASP A 430 -23.70 -13.52 31.30
C ASP A 430 -22.74 -13.18 32.44
N ILE A 431 -21.53 -12.72 32.12
CA ILE A 431 -20.61 -11.91 32.95
C ILE A 431 -19.45 -11.52 32.01
N GLU A 432 -19.56 -10.35 31.36
CA GLU A 432 -18.53 -9.29 31.32
C GLU A 432 -19.04 -8.11 30.47
N ILE A 433 -20.19 -7.55 30.86
CA ILE A 433 -20.62 -6.21 30.48
C ILE A 433 -20.89 -5.47 31.79
N ALA A 434 -19.87 -4.82 32.35
CA ALA A 434 -19.99 -3.66 33.25
C ALA A 434 -18.63 -3.24 33.82
N ARG A 435 -17.72 -2.72 32.99
CA ARG A 435 -16.72 -1.71 33.40
C ARG A 435 -15.87 -1.24 32.22
N GLU A 436 -16.40 -0.30 31.44
CA GLU A 436 -15.52 0.62 30.69
C GLU A 436 -16.14 2.02 30.45
N ASP A 437 -17.15 2.41 31.24
CA ASP A 437 -17.75 3.76 31.23
C ASP A 437 -17.34 4.61 32.45
N LEU A 438 -16.25 4.26 33.13
CA LEU A 438 -15.78 4.99 34.32
C LEU A 438 -14.24 5.06 34.39
N HIS A 439 -13.63 5.60 33.34
CA HIS A 439 -12.44 6.44 33.47
C HIS A 439 -12.52 7.52 32.39
N GLY A 440 -13.26 8.58 32.72
CA GLY A 440 -12.96 9.90 32.19
C GLY A 440 -11.61 10.33 32.73
N ASP A 441 -10.54 9.74 32.21
CA ASP A 441 -9.19 10.19 32.51
C ASP A 441 -8.84 11.29 31.53
N HIS A 442 -8.70 12.49 32.09
CA HIS A 442 -7.92 13.55 31.52
C HIS A 442 -6.57 12.97 31.07
N LEU A 443 -6.45 12.66 29.77
CA LEU A 443 -5.14 12.65 29.12
C LEU A 443 -4.64 14.11 29.20
N GLN A 444 -4.03 14.46 30.34
CA GLN A 444 -3.18 15.62 30.44
C GLN A 444 -2.26 15.54 29.23
N SER A 445 -2.23 16.60 28.41
CA SER A 445 -1.25 16.74 27.35
C SER A 445 0.13 16.59 27.98
N VAL A 446 0.70 15.40 27.90
CA VAL A 446 1.93 15.06 28.62
C VAL A 446 3.03 15.87 27.95
N LYS A 447 3.53 16.88 28.65
CA LYS A 447 4.66 17.70 28.24
C LYS A 447 5.91 16.81 28.31
N VAL A 448 6.14 16.01 27.27
CA VAL A 448 7.40 15.27 27.14
C VAL A 448 8.51 16.32 27.03
N GLU A 449 9.44 16.30 27.96
CA GLU A 449 10.57 17.23 27.97
C GLU A 449 11.56 16.81 26.89
N VAL A 450 11.24 17.17 25.65
CA VAL A 450 12.10 16.92 24.49
C VAL A 450 13.27 17.89 24.58
N THR A 451 14.50 17.36 24.49
CA THR A 451 15.73 18.15 24.44
C THR A 451 15.62 19.24 23.37
N LYS A 452 16.08 20.46 23.66
CA LYS A 452 16.01 21.60 22.73
C LYS A 452 16.52 21.22 21.32
N GLY A 453 17.64 20.49 21.23
CA GLY A 453 18.18 20.02 19.94
C GLY A 453 17.24 19.10 19.15
N ARG A 454 16.54 18.17 19.81
CA ARG A 454 15.55 17.30 19.15
C ARG A 454 14.33 18.08 18.67
N LYS A 455 13.86 19.07 19.44
CA LYS A 455 12.76 19.95 19.02
C LYS A 455 13.14 20.76 17.77
N THR A 456 14.32 21.37 17.76
CA THR A 456 14.79 22.17 16.62
C THR A 456 14.90 21.34 15.35
N VAL A 457 15.50 20.14 15.43
CA VAL A 457 15.58 19.22 14.28
C VAL A 457 14.20 18.79 13.81
N GLY A 458 13.28 18.47 14.73
CA GLY A 458 11.90 18.12 14.40
C GLY A 458 11.15 19.22 13.65
N TYR A 459 11.19 20.46 14.16
CA TYR A 459 10.54 21.60 13.50
C TYR A 459 11.16 21.91 12.13
N ALA A 460 12.49 21.83 12.01
CA ALA A 460 13.17 22.00 10.73
C ALA A 460 12.70 20.94 9.71
N LEU A 461 12.68 19.67 10.10
CA LEU A 461 12.22 18.57 9.23
C LEU A 461 10.75 18.75 8.83
N MET A 462 9.85 19.03 9.78
CA MET A 462 8.43 19.27 9.47
C MET A 462 8.24 20.45 8.51
N THR A 463 9.02 21.52 8.66
CA THR A 463 8.96 22.67 7.76
C THR A 463 9.42 22.31 6.35
N ILE A 464 10.56 21.63 6.24
CA ILE A 464 11.11 21.19 4.94
C ILE A 464 10.13 20.27 4.22
N TYR A 465 9.58 19.26 4.91
CA TYR A 465 8.60 18.35 4.30
C TYR A 465 7.25 19.00 4.04
N GLY A 466 6.84 19.96 4.85
CA GLY A 466 5.65 20.78 4.59
C GLY A 466 5.77 21.53 3.28
N LEU A 467 6.93 22.14 3.02
CA LEU A 467 7.22 22.81 1.74
C LEU A 467 7.27 21.80 0.58
N ILE A 468 7.89 20.64 0.77
CA ILE A 468 7.94 19.58 -0.25
C ILE A 468 6.53 19.10 -0.64
N CYS A 469 5.68 18.85 0.36
CA CYS A 469 4.31 18.38 0.13
C CYS A 469 3.46 19.49 -0.50
N PHE A 470 3.63 20.74 -0.09
CA PHE A 470 2.94 21.88 -0.69
C PHE A 470 3.27 22.01 -2.18
N GLU A 471 4.56 21.99 -2.53
CA GLU A 471 5.00 22.03 -3.93
C GLU A 471 4.47 20.82 -4.72
N GLY A 472 4.57 19.63 -4.14
CA GLY A 472 4.01 18.42 -4.72
C GLY A 472 2.51 18.53 -5.01
N ILE A 473 1.72 19.14 -4.11
CA ILE A 473 0.30 19.40 -4.35
C ILE A 473 0.11 20.34 -5.53
N VAL A 474 0.81 21.49 -5.55
CA VAL A 474 0.65 22.51 -6.58
C VAL A 474 0.97 21.94 -7.97
N MET A 475 2.11 21.26 -8.12
CA MET A 475 2.54 20.74 -9.41
C MET A 475 1.66 19.58 -9.89
N ASN A 476 1.35 18.62 -9.03
CA ASN A 476 0.47 17.51 -9.44
C ASN A 476 -0.95 17.99 -9.74
N LEU A 477 -1.45 19.02 -9.04
CA LEU A 477 -2.75 19.61 -9.34
C LEU A 477 -2.75 20.32 -10.70
N GLN A 478 -1.67 21.00 -11.07
CA GLN A 478 -1.53 21.58 -12.41
C GLN A 478 -1.56 20.51 -13.50
N ASP A 479 -0.86 19.39 -13.31
CA ASP A 479 -0.88 18.27 -14.26
C ASP A 479 -2.28 17.64 -14.36
N VAL A 480 -2.98 17.50 -13.23
CA VAL A 480 -4.37 17.04 -13.18
C VAL A 480 -5.28 18.00 -13.95
N ILE A 481 -5.18 19.31 -13.73
CA ILE A 481 -5.99 20.32 -14.41
C ILE A 481 -5.74 20.29 -15.92
N LYS A 482 -4.48 20.17 -16.35
CA LYS A 482 -4.14 20.04 -17.78
C LYS A 482 -4.77 18.82 -18.42
N SER A 483 -4.82 17.69 -17.70
CA SER A 483 -5.48 16.47 -18.16
C SER A 483 -6.99 16.63 -18.37
N PHE A 484 -7.64 17.65 -17.81
CA PHE A 484 -9.05 17.98 -18.09
C PHE A 484 -9.23 18.91 -19.28
N SER A 485 -8.16 19.58 -19.74
CA SER A 485 -8.19 20.53 -20.86
C SER A 485 -7.82 19.91 -22.20
N GLU A 486 -7.23 18.71 -22.18
CA GLU A 486 -6.97 17.85 -23.33
C GLU A 486 -8.13 16.87 -23.53
#